data_AF-A0AAJ1JX14-F1
#
_entry.id   AF-A0AAJ1JX14-F1
#
_cell.length_a   1.000
_cell.length_b   1.000
_cell.length_c   1.000
_cell.angle_alpha   90.00
_cell.angle_beta   90.00
_cell.angle_gamma   90.00
#
_symmetry.space_group_name_H-M   'P 1'
#
loop_
_entity.id
_entity.type
_entity.pdbx_description
1 polymer ?
#
loop_
_entity_poly.entity_id
_entity_poly.type
_entity_poly.pdbx_seq_one_letter_code
_entity_poly.pdbx_strand_id
1 'polypeptide(L)'
;MRNKKSKTILHFALLLLFTSTLSSCTLTRVSDSTLAKEVDELNVIGLSLEAARQRATEKGFVCSEYGNVNTVVTEQGEHRWLQTECSKKSAELFCPQMRFVVLNVEPSTNTVVDVGNYINQHTCF
;
A
#
# COMPACT_ATOMS: atom_id res chain seq x y z
N MET A 1 39.73 -7.05 39.47
CA MET A 1 38.95 -5.97 38.80
C MET A 1 38.62 -6.21 37.32
N ARG A 2 39.24 -7.18 36.61
CA ARG A 2 39.02 -7.45 35.17
C ARG A 2 37.61 -7.98 34.81
N ASN A 3 36.98 -8.69 35.74
CA ASN A 3 35.71 -9.41 35.52
C ASN A 3 34.46 -8.48 35.45
N LYS A 4 34.49 -7.32 36.11
CA LYS A 4 33.38 -6.32 36.05
C LYS A 4 33.30 -5.62 34.68
N LYS A 5 34.45 -5.22 34.11
CA LYS A 5 34.51 -4.56 32.78
C LYS A 5 33.94 -5.46 31.67
N SER A 6 34.22 -6.77 31.71
CA SER A 6 33.72 -7.73 30.71
C SER A 6 32.20 -7.89 30.76
N LYS A 7 31.60 -7.92 31.96
CA LYS A 7 30.14 -7.98 32.13
C LYS A 7 29.44 -6.72 31.63
N THR A 8 30.04 -5.55 31.84
CA THR A 8 29.49 -4.28 31.36
C THR A 8 29.53 -4.18 29.83
N ILE A 9 30.63 -4.58 29.19
CA ILE A 9 30.74 -4.60 27.72
C ILE A 9 29.75 -5.60 27.11
N LEU A 10 29.56 -6.77 27.71
CA LEU A 10 28.59 -7.77 27.26
C LEU A 10 27.14 -7.25 27.38
N HIS A 11 26.79 -6.55 28.46
CA HIS A 11 25.47 -5.93 28.60
C HIS A 11 25.22 -4.84 27.56
N PHE A 12 26.23 -3.99 27.28
CA PHE A 12 26.11 -2.97 26.24
C PHE A 12 25.97 -3.57 24.84
N ALA A 13 26.70 -4.65 24.54
CA ALA A 13 26.56 -5.38 23.29
C ALA A 13 25.16 -6.01 23.14
N LEU A 14 24.62 -6.58 24.22
CA LEU A 14 23.27 -7.16 24.22
C LEU A 14 22.18 -6.08 24.05
N LEU A 15 22.34 -4.92 24.68
CA LEU A 15 21.45 -3.76 24.53
C LEU A 15 21.45 -3.21 23.10
N LEU A 16 22.62 -3.10 22.47
CA LEU A 16 22.75 -2.65 21.08
C LEU A 16 22.12 -3.64 20.08
N LEU A 17 22.22 -4.94 20.35
CA LEU A 17 21.55 -5.98 19.56
C LEU A 17 20.02 -5.93 19.72
N PHE A 18 19.52 -5.58 20.90
CA PHE A 18 18.08 -5.44 21.14
C PHE A 18 17.48 -4.15 20.54
N THR A 19 18.24 -3.05 20.48
CA THR A 19 17.73 -1.80 19.87
C THR A 19 17.77 -1.82 18.34
N SER A 20 18.65 -2.62 17.74
CA SER A 20 18.76 -2.77 16.29
C SER A 20 17.65 -3.64 15.69
N THR A 21 17.05 -4.57 16.44
CA THR A 21 15.89 -5.35 15.97
C THR A 21 14.58 -4.55 15.99
N LEU A 22 14.46 -3.56 16.87
CA LEU A 22 13.27 -2.70 16.99
C LEU A 22 13.18 -1.61 15.91
N SER A 23 14.30 -1.24 15.29
CA SER A 23 14.36 -0.21 14.25
C SER A 23 14.17 -0.77 12.83
N SER A 24 14.23 -2.10 12.65
CA SER A 24 14.05 -2.76 11.35
C SER A 24 12.60 -2.85 10.85
N CYS A 25 11.59 -2.59 11.67
CA CYS A 25 10.17 -2.63 11.25
C CYS A 25 9.72 -1.39 10.45
N THR A 26 10.56 -0.37 10.29
CA THR A 26 10.21 0.85 9.56
C THR A 26 10.71 0.86 8.12
N LEU A 27 11.74 0.07 7.80
CA LEU A 27 12.44 0.16 6.52
C LEU A 27 11.65 -0.47 5.36
N THR A 28 10.76 -1.40 5.64
CA THR A 28 9.95 -2.12 4.64
C THR A 28 8.54 -1.54 4.45
N ARG A 29 8.18 -0.51 5.21
CA ARG A 29 6.91 0.19 5.06
C ARG A 29 6.93 1.15 3.89
N VAL A 30 5.87 1.11 3.08
CA VAL A 30 5.66 2.04 1.97
C VAL A 30 4.96 3.28 2.52
N SER A 31 5.47 4.46 2.17
CA SER A 31 4.82 5.74 2.48
C SER A 31 3.64 6.01 1.53
N ASP A 32 2.70 6.85 1.94
CA ASP A 32 1.59 7.30 1.07
C ASP A 32 2.12 7.96 -0.21
N SER A 33 3.20 8.73 -0.12
CA SER A 33 3.85 9.35 -1.30
C SER A 33 4.43 8.32 -2.28
N THR A 34 4.99 7.23 -1.78
CA THR A 34 5.54 6.16 -2.61
C THR A 34 4.41 5.36 -3.27
N LEU A 35 3.33 5.11 -2.53
CA LEU A 35 2.13 4.49 -3.09
C LEU A 35 1.50 5.37 -4.17
N ALA A 36 1.34 6.68 -3.91
CA ALA A 36 0.78 7.62 -4.88
C ALA A 36 1.59 7.63 -6.18
N LYS A 37 2.93 7.59 -6.08
CA LYS A 37 3.81 7.47 -7.25
C LYS A 37 3.64 6.12 -7.98
N GLU A 38 3.58 5.01 -7.25
CA GLU A 38 3.37 3.68 -7.86
C GLU A 38 2.00 3.61 -8.58
N VAL A 39 0.98 4.25 -8.01
CA VAL A 39 -0.37 4.36 -8.60
C VAL A 39 -0.36 5.22 -9.86
N ASP A 40 0.29 6.38 -9.82
CA ASP A 40 0.45 7.27 -10.97
C ASP A 40 1.18 6.55 -12.14
N GLU A 41 2.23 5.80 -11.81
CA GLU A 41 2.98 4.99 -12.78
C GLU A 41 2.14 3.87 -13.43
N LEU A 42 0.99 3.49 -12.86
CA LEU A 42 0.05 2.59 -13.53
C LEU A 42 -0.49 3.21 -14.82
N ASN A 43 -0.62 4.53 -14.93
CA ASN A 43 -1.10 5.21 -16.14
C ASN A 43 -2.38 4.55 -16.71
N VAL A 44 -3.39 4.39 -15.84
CA VAL A 44 -4.64 3.65 -16.16
C VAL A 44 -5.83 4.54 -16.49
N ILE A 45 -5.73 5.85 -16.27
CA ILE A 45 -6.79 6.81 -16.64
C ILE A 45 -7.03 6.72 -18.16
N GLY A 46 -8.30 6.64 -18.56
CA GLY A 46 -8.74 6.47 -19.95
C GLY A 46 -8.75 5.03 -20.45
N LEU A 47 -8.20 4.06 -19.70
CA LEU A 47 -8.28 2.64 -20.07
C LEU A 47 -9.65 2.05 -19.73
N SER A 48 -10.00 0.95 -20.40
CA SER A 48 -11.11 0.11 -19.95
C SER A 48 -10.81 -0.49 -18.57
N LEU A 49 -11.87 -0.80 -17.81
CA LEU A 49 -11.72 -1.42 -16.50
C LEU A 49 -10.88 -2.71 -16.53
N GLU A 50 -11.07 -3.54 -17.56
CA GLU A 50 -10.32 -4.79 -17.73
C GLU A 50 -8.82 -4.53 -17.98
N ALA A 51 -8.49 -3.59 -18.87
CA ALA A 51 -7.10 -3.23 -19.15
C ALA A 51 -6.42 -2.59 -17.94
N ALA A 52 -7.15 -1.78 -17.15
CA ALA A 52 -6.64 -1.20 -15.92
C ALA A 52 -6.35 -2.27 -14.86
N ARG A 53 -7.26 -3.26 -14.71
CA ARG A 53 -7.04 -4.42 -13.83
C ARG A 53 -5.83 -5.23 -14.25
N GLN A 54 -5.72 -5.55 -15.54
CA GLN A 54 -4.58 -6.27 -16.08
C GLN A 54 -3.26 -5.55 -15.77
N ARG A 55 -3.20 -4.23 -15.98
CA ARG A 55 -2.00 -3.44 -15.69
C ARG A 55 -1.65 -3.40 -14.21
N ALA A 56 -2.65 -3.28 -13.34
CA ALA A 56 -2.45 -3.38 -11.90
C ALA A 56 -1.91 -4.78 -11.52
N THR A 57 -2.44 -5.84 -12.12
CA THR A 57 -1.98 -7.23 -11.90
C THR A 57 -0.55 -7.46 -12.39
N GLU A 58 -0.15 -6.89 -13.54
CA GLU A 58 1.24 -6.92 -14.02
C GLU A 58 2.22 -6.25 -13.03
N LYS A 59 1.74 -5.32 -12.21
CA LYS A 59 2.50 -4.67 -11.13
C LYS A 59 2.36 -5.37 -9.77
N GLY A 60 1.70 -6.51 -9.72
CA GLY A 60 1.56 -7.35 -8.53
C GLY A 60 0.40 -6.96 -7.60
N PHE A 61 -0.58 -6.19 -8.08
CA PHE A 61 -1.83 -5.98 -7.37
C PHE A 61 -2.85 -7.09 -7.69
N VAL A 62 -3.66 -7.44 -6.70
CA VAL A 62 -4.77 -8.37 -6.83
C VAL A 62 -6.07 -7.58 -6.79
N CYS A 63 -6.79 -7.58 -7.90
CA CYS A 63 -8.03 -6.83 -8.07
C CYS A 63 -9.27 -7.62 -7.62
N SER A 64 -10.22 -6.94 -7.00
CA SER A 64 -11.56 -7.47 -6.76
C SER A 64 -12.24 -7.75 -8.10
N GLU A 65 -12.92 -8.89 -8.20
CA GLU A 65 -13.76 -9.23 -9.35
C GLU A 65 -14.94 -8.27 -9.48
N TYR A 66 -15.48 -7.84 -8.33
CA TYR A 66 -16.66 -6.99 -8.23
C TYR A 66 -16.28 -5.54 -7.96
N GLY A 67 -17.09 -4.63 -8.50
CA GLY A 67 -17.08 -3.21 -8.15
C GLY A 67 -18.45 -2.77 -7.67
N ASN A 68 -18.48 -1.73 -6.85
CA ASN A 68 -19.72 -1.13 -6.33
C ASN A 68 -19.90 0.27 -6.90
N VAL A 69 -21.12 0.63 -7.27
CA VAL A 69 -21.42 2.00 -7.69
C VAL A 69 -21.57 2.87 -6.45
N ASN A 70 -20.63 3.78 -6.25
CA ASN A 70 -20.59 4.68 -5.10
C ASN A 70 -20.66 6.14 -5.55
N THR A 71 -21.15 7.00 -4.67
CA THR A 71 -21.04 8.45 -4.84
C THR A 71 -19.66 8.88 -4.37
N VAL A 72 -18.86 9.43 -5.27
CA VAL A 72 -17.51 9.94 -5.03
C VAL A 72 -17.56 11.45 -5.11
N VAL A 73 -17.12 12.13 -4.05
CA VAL A 73 -17.06 13.60 -4.00
C VAL A 73 -15.65 14.03 -4.38
N THR A 74 -15.54 14.77 -5.47
CA THR A 74 -14.28 15.35 -5.96
C THR A 74 -14.36 16.88 -5.95
N GLU A 75 -13.26 17.56 -6.27
CA GLU A 75 -13.25 19.03 -6.46
C GLU A 75 -14.20 19.49 -7.58
N GLN A 76 -14.54 18.61 -8.52
CA GLN A 76 -15.40 18.88 -9.67
C GLN A 76 -16.90 18.61 -9.37
N GLY A 77 -17.20 18.04 -8.20
CA GLY A 77 -18.55 17.75 -7.74
C GLY A 77 -18.74 16.31 -7.29
N GLU A 78 -20.00 15.92 -7.16
CA GLU A 78 -20.38 14.54 -6.82
C GLU A 78 -20.57 13.71 -8.08
N HIS A 79 -19.93 12.55 -8.12
CA HIS A 79 -19.98 11.63 -9.25
C HIS A 79 -20.45 10.25 -8.82
N ARG A 80 -21.23 9.56 -9.65
CA ARG A 80 -21.61 8.17 -9.43
C ARG A 80 -20.73 7.25 -10.27
N TRP A 81 -19.69 6.72 -9.65
CA TRP A 81 -18.72 5.88 -10.34
C TRP A 81 -18.75 4.45 -9.83
N LEU A 82 -18.45 3.52 -10.73
CA LEU A 82 -18.17 2.14 -10.37
C LEU A 82 -16.77 2.10 -9.77
N GLN A 83 -16.67 1.74 -8.49
CA GLN A 83 -15.40 1.61 -7.77
C GLN A 83 -15.01 0.14 -7.68
N THR A 84 -13.80 -0.19 -8.12
CA THR A 84 -13.19 -1.50 -7.85
C THR A 84 -11.81 -1.31 -7.25
N GLU A 85 -11.44 -2.19 -6.33
CA GLU A 85 -10.20 -2.07 -5.58
C GLU A 85 -9.20 -3.13 -6.01
N CYS A 86 -7.95 -2.74 -6.11
CA CYS A 86 -6.81 -3.64 -6.30
C CYS A 86 -5.85 -3.49 -5.12
N SER A 87 -5.49 -4.60 -4.50
CA SER A 87 -4.69 -4.62 -3.28
C SER A 87 -3.33 -5.26 -3.49
N LYS A 88 -2.31 -4.78 -2.79
CA LYS A 88 -0.95 -5.34 -2.81
C LYS A 88 -0.40 -5.38 -1.39
N LYS A 89 0.01 -6.58 -0.98
CA LYS A 89 0.62 -6.83 0.32
C LYS A 89 2.11 -6.46 0.27
N SER A 90 2.62 -5.75 1.27
CA SER A 90 4.06 -5.51 1.40
C SER A 90 4.81 -6.80 1.74
N ALA A 91 6.10 -6.85 1.42
CA ALA A 91 6.97 -7.99 1.69
C ALA A 91 7.44 -8.06 3.16
N GLU A 92 6.86 -7.27 4.06
CA GLU A 92 7.25 -7.25 5.47
C GLU A 92 6.74 -8.50 6.19
N LEU A 93 7.65 -9.23 6.84
CA LEU A 93 7.35 -10.54 7.43
C LEU A 93 6.49 -10.44 8.69
N PHE A 94 6.69 -9.40 9.51
CA PHE A 94 6.08 -9.28 10.83
C PHE A 94 4.77 -8.49 10.83
N CYS A 95 4.71 -7.38 10.09
CA CYS A 95 3.47 -6.64 9.89
C CYS A 95 3.36 -6.19 8.43
N PRO A 96 2.83 -7.07 7.55
CA PRO A 96 2.64 -6.72 6.16
C PRO A 96 1.57 -5.65 6.03
N GLN A 97 1.92 -4.55 5.41
CA GLN A 97 1.05 -3.44 5.10
C GLN A 97 0.22 -3.78 3.85
N MET A 98 -1.08 -3.56 3.92
CA MET A 98 -1.96 -3.68 2.75
C MET A 98 -2.13 -2.32 2.08
N ARG A 99 -1.89 -2.28 0.77
CA ARG A 99 -1.91 -1.06 -0.04
C ARG A 99 -2.95 -1.23 -1.12
N PHE A 100 -3.76 -0.21 -1.35
CA PHE A 100 -4.92 -0.28 -2.22
C PHE A 100 -4.86 0.79 -3.30
N VAL A 101 -5.30 0.41 -4.48
CA VAL A 101 -5.62 1.26 -5.61
C VAL A 101 -7.11 1.17 -5.84
N VAL A 102 -7.78 2.30 -5.92
CA VAL A 102 -9.21 2.39 -6.19
C VAL A 102 -9.39 2.90 -7.61
N LEU A 103 -9.90 2.06 -8.49
CA LEU A 103 -10.21 2.44 -9.86
C LEU A 103 -11.64 2.99 -9.89
N ASN A 104 -11.77 4.29 -10.20
CA ASN A 104 -13.05 4.94 -10.39
C ASN A 104 -13.41 4.90 -11.88
N VAL A 105 -14.49 4.20 -12.21
CA VAL A 105 -14.91 3.93 -13.59
C VAL A 105 -16.22 4.64 -13.89
N GLU A 106 -16.24 5.33 -15.02
CA GLU A 106 -17.45 5.91 -15.59
C GLU A 106 -18.35 4.78 -16.12
N PRO A 107 -19.55 4.55 -15.56
CA PRO A 107 -20.37 3.39 -15.92
C PRO A 107 -20.84 3.37 -17.37
N SER A 108 -20.99 4.55 -17.99
CA SER A 108 -21.48 4.69 -19.36
C SER A 108 -20.46 4.23 -20.41
N THR A 109 -19.17 4.46 -20.16
CA THR A 109 -18.07 4.14 -21.10
C THR A 109 -17.23 2.95 -20.65
N ASN A 110 -17.38 2.51 -19.39
CA ASN A 110 -16.55 1.49 -18.76
C ASN A 110 -15.04 1.86 -18.76
N THR A 111 -14.74 3.15 -18.70
CA THR A 111 -13.39 3.69 -18.68
C THR A 111 -13.03 4.25 -17.31
N VAL A 112 -11.78 4.06 -16.89
CA VAL A 112 -11.24 4.68 -15.68
C VAL A 112 -11.15 6.19 -15.89
N VAL A 113 -11.78 6.96 -15.02
CA VAL A 113 -11.78 8.43 -15.06
C VAL A 113 -10.96 9.04 -13.93
N ASP A 114 -10.80 8.30 -12.83
CA ASP A 114 -10.04 8.74 -11.68
C ASP A 114 -9.44 7.52 -10.94
N VAL A 115 -8.38 7.76 -10.16
CA VAL A 115 -7.68 6.71 -9.42
C VAL A 115 -7.36 7.18 -8.01
N GLY A 116 -7.97 6.53 -7.02
CA GLY A 116 -7.67 6.69 -5.61
C GLY A 116 -6.58 5.73 -5.14
N ASN A 117 -5.99 6.02 -3.98
CA ASN A 117 -5.10 5.10 -3.29
C ASN A 117 -5.20 5.28 -1.78
N TYR A 118 -4.95 4.21 -1.03
CA TYR A 118 -4.85 4.28 0.42
C TYR A 118 -4.05 3.10 0.99
N ILE A 119 -3.57 3.28 2.21
CA ILE A 119 -2.83 2.29 2.98
C ILE A 119 -3.66 1.88 4.18
N ASN A 120 -3.87 0.58 4.37
CA ASN A 120 -4.38 0.06 5.63
C ASN A 120 -3.21 -0.29 6.57
N GLN A 121 -3.03 0.51 7.62
CA GLN A 121 -1.93 0.37 8.58
C GLN A 121 -2.20 -0.67 9.69
N HIS A 122 -3.43 -1.17 9.83
CA HIS A 122 -3.85 -2.02 10.95
C HIS A 122 -3.66 -3.52 10.71
N THR A 123 -2.91 -3.93 9.69
CA THR A 123 -2.70 -5.37 9.38
C THR A 123 -1.57 -6.00 10.19
N CYS A 124 -1.43 -5.61 11.46
CA CYS A 124 -0.59 -6.28 12.46
C CYS A 124 -1.49 -7.08 13.42
N PHE A 125 -1.17 -8.36 13.68
CA PHE A 125 -1.83 -9.17 14.71
C PHE A 125 -1.31 -8.85 16.12
#